data_AF-A0A229TFZ6-F1
#
_entry.id   AF-A0A229TFZ6-F1
#
_cell.length_a   1.000
_cell.length_b   1.000
_cell.length_c   1.000
_cell.angle_alpha   90.00
_cell.angle_beta   90.00
_cell.angle_gamma   90.00
#
_symmetry.space_group_name_H-M   'P 1'
#
loop_
_entity.id
_entity.type
_entity.pdbx_description
1 polymer ?
#
loop_
_entity_poly.entity_id
_entity_poly.type
_entity_poly.pdbx_seq_one_letter_code
_entity_poly.pdbx_strand_id
1 'polypeptide(L)'
;MREVPGRPGRNDVDPLLEATSGEPLIVVGTDADLAAVVVRIMRKNRLGDTPVGYVPTDPGSPAARLWGLPADPSEALALARKGEPRPRVLVRDDSGGVLVGEATIGPVTGEAYCDDTVALRGSARSFVVRPGEQGVDVRVVRGLFRRVTEVSGRACQLGCHPVDVVQNGVAHPRPVSRWTWYRHTEDLLAITDR
;
A
#
# COMPACT_ATOMS: atom_id res chain seq x y z
N MET A 1 -22.95 5.22 -7.81
CA MET A 1 -21.55 5.07 -8.27
C MET A 1 -21.15 6.40 -8.90
N ARG A 2 -20.02 6.98 -8.49
CA ARG A 2 -19.51 8.23 -9.04
C ARG A 2 -18.22 7.92 -9.79
N GLU A 3 -18.17 8.27 -11.07
CA GLU A 3 -16.95 8.16 -11.86
C GLU A 3 -16.05 9.36 -11.56
N VAL A 4 -14.76 9.09 -11.37
CA VAL A 4 -13.71 10.07 -11.05
C VAL A 4 -12.45 9.73 -11.84
N PRO A 5 -11.52 10.68 -12.06
CA PRO A 5 -10.25 10.39 -12.71
C PRO A 5 -9.42 9.35 -11.94
N GLY A 6 -8.52 8.66 -12.65
CA GLY A 6 -7.54 7.79 -12.01
C GLY A 6 -6.63 8.57 -11.04
N ARG A 7 -6.32 7.95 -9.90
CA ARG A 7 -5.68 8.54 -8.72
C ARG A 7 -6.42 9.81 -8.26
N PRO A 8 -7.69 9.66 -7.83
CA PRO A 8 -8.56 10.79 -7.52
C PRO A 8 -7.99 11.67 -6.40
N GLY A 9 -8.15 12.98 -6.55
CA GLY A 9 -7.56 13.97 -5.68
C GLY A 9 -8.54 14.54 -4.65
N ARG A 10 -8.14 15.68 -4.07
CA ARG A 10 -8.94 16.44 -3.12
C ARG A 10 -10.35 16.73 -3.63
N ASN A 11 -10.46 17.21 -4.86
CA ASN A 11 -11.74 17.67 -5.42
C ASN A 11 -12.70 16.52 -5.75
N ASP A 12 -12.17 15.29 -5.82
CA ASP A 12 -12.92 14.09 -6.17
C ASP A 12 -13.41 13.37 -4.91
N VAL A 13 -12.53 13.23 -3.91
CA VAL A 13 -12.77 12.38 -2.73
C VAL A 13 -13.32 13.18 -1.54
N ASP A 14 -12.80 14.38 -1.25
CA ASP A 14 -13.21 15.12 -0.05
C ASP A 14 -14.72 15.39 0.01
N PRO A 15 -15.41 15.77 -1.10
CA PRO A 15 -16.86 15.94 -1.08
C PRO A 15 -17.62 14.65 -0.73
N LEU A 16 -17.07 13.48 -1.07
CA LEU A 16 -17.67 12.18 -0.71
C LEU A 16 -17.49 11.89 0.78
N LEU A 17 -16.32 12.19 1.34
CA LEU A 17 -16.05 12.03 2.77
C LEU A 17 -16.89 12.98 3.63
N GLU A 18 -17.24 14.16 3.11
CA GLU A 18 -18.08 15.14 3.79
C GLU A 18 -19.57 14.78 3.70
N ALA A 19 -19.99 14.16 2.59
CA ALA A 19 -21.35 13.67 2.41
C ALA A 19 -21.65 12.37 3.19
N THR A 20 -20.62 11.60 3.54
CA THR A 20 -20.76 10.28 4.16
C THR A 20 -20.11 10.23 5.55
N SER A 21 -20.89 9.86 6.56
CA SER A 21 -20.40 9.59 7.92
C SER A 21 -20.68 8.14 8.28
N GLY A 22 -19.62 7.33 8.45
CA GLY A 22 -19.73 5.93 8.86
C GLY A 22 -20.10 4.93 7.76
N GLU A 23 -20.59 5.36 6.59
CA GLU A 23 -20.85 4.43 5.49
C GLU A 23 -19.56 4.06 4.73
N PRO A 24 -19.46 2.82 4.21
CA PRO A 24 -18.28 2.40 3.46
C PRO A 24 -18.07 3.17 2.16
N LEU A 25 -16.84 3.65 1.95
CA LEU A 25 -16.37 4.13 0.66
C LEU A 25 -15.79 2.96 -0.14
N ILE A 26 -16.48 2.56 -1.21
CA ILE A 26 -16.04 1.45 -2.07
C ILE A 26 -15.25 2.01 -3.25
N VAL A 27 -13.99 1.62 -3.36
CA VAL A 27 -13.11 1.94 -4.49
C VAL A 27 -13.17 0.82 -5.51
N VAL A 28 -13.55 1.14 -6.75
CA VAL A 28 -13.43 0.23 -7.89
C VAL A 28 -12.31 0.76 -8.78
N GLY A 29 -11.18 0.05 -8.87
CA GLY A 29 -10.02 0.56 -9.59
C GLY A 29 -8.71 -0.18 -9.31
N THR A 30 -7.59 0.50 -9.58
CA THR A 30 -6.24 0.00 -9.34
C THR A 30 -5.78 0.23 -7.90
N ASP A 31 -4.68 -0.41 -7.48
CA ASP A 31 -4.03 -0.16 -6.19
C ASP A 31 -3.66 1.33 -6.01
N ALA A 32 -3.34 2.03 -7.11
CA ALA A 32 -3.02 3.45 -7.10
C ALA A 32 -4.25 4.33 -6.81
N ASP A 33 -5.43 3.93 -7.32
CA ASP A 33 -6.69 4.62 -7.04
C ASP A 33 -7.09 4.44 -5.58
N LEU A 34 -6.96 3.21 -5.07
CA LEU A 34 -7.15 2.90 -3.66
C LEU A 34 -6.22 3.72 -2.78
N ALA A 35 -4.92 3.74 -3.09
CA ALA A 35 -3.93 4.52 -2.34
C ALA A 35 -4.28 6.03 -2.33
N ALA A 36 -4.72 6.58 -3.46
CA ALA A 36 -5.12 7.99 -3.55
C ALA A 36 -6.31 8.30 -2.64
N VAL A 37 -7.34 7.45 -2.63
CA VAL A 37 -8.51 7.58 -1.75
C VAL A 37 -8.10 7.49 -0.27
N VAL A 38 -7.29 6.49 0.10
CA VAL A 38 -6.81 6.29 1.47
C VAL A 38 -5.98 7.48 1.95
N VAL A 39 -5.14 8.08 1.10
CA VAL A 39 -4.42 9.32 1.43
C VAL A 39 -5.38 10.46 1.78
N ARG A 40 -6.52 10.59 1.08
CA ARG A 40 -7.51 11.63 1.37
C ARG A 40 -8.22 11.36 2.71
N ILE A 41 -8.61 10.12 2.98
CA ILE A 41 -9.19 9.70 4.26
C ILE A 41 -8.24 10.02 5.42
N MET A 42 -6.97 9.61 5.29
CA MET A 42 -5.92 9.91 6.27
C MET A 42 -5.75 11.40 6.50
N ARG A 43 -5.67 12.22 5.43
CA ARG A 43 -5.50 13.67 5.55
C ARG A 43 -6.70 14.40 6.16
N LYS A 44 -7.88 13.78 6.15
CA LYS A 44 -9.10 14.29 6.80
C LYS A 44 -9.25 13.75 8.23
N ASN A 45 -8.31 12.95 8.73
CA ASN A 45 -8.37 12.25 10.03
C ASN A 45 -9.62 11.35 10.15
N ARG A 46 -9.90 10.59 9.09
CA ARG A 46 -11.11 9.76 8.94
C ARG A 46 -10.81 8.25 8.85
N LEU A 47 -9.61 7.82 9.23
CA LEU A 47 -9.19 6.41 9.11
C LEU A 47 -10.01 5.48 10.01
N GLY A 48 -10.33 5.95 11.22
CA GLY A 48 -11.07 5.19 12.22
C GLY A 48 -12.60 5.21 12.08
N ASP A 49 -13.15 5.94 11.11
CA ASP A 49 -14.61 6.11 10.98
C ASP A 49 -15.13 6.00 9.53
N THR A 50 -14.23 5.78 8.56
CA THR A 50 -14.58 5.62 7.15
C THR A 50 -14.13 4.25 6.68
N PRO A 51 -15.01 3.24 6.73
CA PRO A 51 -14.72 1.94 6.17
C PRO A 51 -14.39 2.02 4.68
N VAL A 52 -13.40 1.26 4.23
CA VAL A 52 -13.01 1.19 2.82
C VAL A 52 -13.22 -0.20 2.28
N GLY A 53 -14.07 -0.32 1.26
CA GLY A 53 -14.16 -1.51 0.43
C GLY A 53 -13.33 -1.34 -0.84
N TYR A 54 -12.80 -2.44 -1.38
CA TYR A 54 -12.02 -2.42 -2.62
C TYR A 54 -12.51 -3.49 -3.59
N VAL A 55 -12.66 -3.11 -4.85
CA VAL A 55 -12.96 -4.00 -5.99
C VAL A 55 -11.87 -3.77 -7.03
N PRO A 56 -10.88 -4.67 -7.15
CA PRO A 56 -9.76 -4.49 -8.06
C PRO A 56 -10.21 -4.60 -9.52
N THR A 57 -9.70 -3.72 -10.38
CA THR A 57 -9.84 -3.86 -11.84
C THR A 57 -8.72 -4.68 -12.46
N ASP A 58 -7.64 -4.94 -11.71
CA ASP A 58 -6.52 -5.79 -12.11
C ASP A 58 -6.57 -7.12 -11.32
N PRO A 59 -6.73 -8.29 -11.99
CA PRO A 59 -6.63 -9.60 -11.35
C PRO A 59 -5.29 -9.85 -10.65
N GLY A 60 -4.24 -9.14 -11.05
CA GLY A 60 -2.90 -9.17 -10.47
C GLY A 60 -2.69 -8.25 -9.27
N SER A 61 -3.72 -7.53 -8.79
CA SER A 61 -3.62 -6.54 -7.71
C SER A 61 -2.92 -7.08 -6.46
N PRO A 62 -1.74 -6.53 -6.10
CA PRO A 62 -1.08 -6.84 -4.84
C PRO A 62 -1.93 -6.50 -3.61
N ALA A 63 -2.63 -5.35 -3.60
CA ALA A 63 -3.53 -4.97 -2.52
C ALA A 63 -4.66 -5.99 -2.36
N ALA A 64 -5.30 -6.43 -3.44
CA ALA A 64 -6.37 -7.42 -3.40
C ALA A 64 -5.91 -8.76 -2.80
N ARG A 65 -4.70 -9.23 -3.16
CA ARG A 65 -4.12 -10.43 -2.56
C ARG A 65 -3.86 -10.25 -1.06
N LEU A 66 -3.30 -9.13 -0.64
CA LEU A 66 -3.05 -8.85 0.79
C LEU A 66 -4.35 -8.75 1.59
N TRP A 67 -5.41 -8.23 0.98
CA TRP A 67 -6.73 -8.08 1.58
C TRP A 67 -7.57 -9.36 1.47
N GLY A 68 -7.04 -10.41 0.83
CA GLY A 68 -7.74 -11.68 0.62
C GLY A 68 -9.03 -11.53 -0.19
N LEU A 69 -9.11 -10.55 -1.10
CA LEU A 69 -10.35 -10.29 -1.83
C LEU A 69 -10.65 -11.42 -2.84
N PRO A 70 -11.94 -11.72 -3.06
CA PRO A 70 -12.36 -12.61 -4.13
C PRO A 70 -11.82 -12.15 -5.50
N ALA A 71 -11.44 -13.12 -6.35
CA ALA A 71 -10.98 -12.84 -7.70
C ALA A 71 -12.13 -12.45 -8.64
N ASP A 72 -13.36 -12.90 -8.37
CA ASP A 72 -14.54 -12.49 -9.11
C ASP A 72 -14.97 -11.07 -8.70
N PRO A 73 -15.11 -10.11 -9.64
CA PRO A 73 -15.48 -8.73 -9.31
C PRO A 73 -16.85 -8.59 -8.65
N SER A 74 -17.80 -9.48 -8.96
CA SER A 74 -19.15 -9.43 -8.37
C SER A 74 -19.12 -9.89 -6.93
N GLU A 75 -18.34 -10.93 -6.62
CA GLU A 75 -18.08 -11.39 -5.25
C GLU A 75 -17.31 -10.34 -4.45
N ALA A 76 -16.28 -9.72 -5.02
CA ALA A 76 -15.54 -8.63 -4.38
C ALA A 76 -16.45 -7.43 -4.08
N LEU A 77 -17.35 -7.06 -5.01
CA LEU A 77 -18.33 -6.02 -4.78
C LEU A 77 -19.35 -6.39 -3.70
N ALA A 78 -19.79 -7.65 -3.65
CA ALA A 78 -20.69 -8.15 -2.62
C ALA A 78 -20.04 -8.07 -1.23
N LEU A 79 -18.76 -8.48 -1.13
CA LEU A 79 -17.95 -8.34 0.07
C LEU A 79 -17.79 -6.86 0.45
N ALA A 80 -17.37 -5.99 -0.48
CA ALA A 80 -17.18 -4.56 -0.20
C ALA A 80 -18.45 -3.85 0.30
N ARG A 81 -19.64 -4.35 -0.07
CA ARG A 81 -20.94 -3.80 0.36
C ARG A 81 -21.44 -4.33 1.69
N LYS A 82 -21.13 -5.58 2.03
CA LYS A 82 -21.78 -6.31 3.15
C LYS A 82 -20.80 -6.81 4.21
N GLY A 83 -19.52 -6.83 3.90
CA GLY A 83 -18.47 -7.29 4.79
C GLY A 83 -18.29 -6.35 5.98
N GLU A 84 -17.80 -6.91 7.07
CA GLU A 84 -17.52 -6.18 8.28
C GLU A 84 -16.18 -5.44 8.17
N PRO A 85 -16.12 -4.13 8.45
CA PRO A 85 -14.86 -3.38 8.48
C PRO A 85 -13.96 -3.85 9.63
N ARG A 86 -12.68 -4.05 9.35
CA ARG A 86 -11.66 -4.40 10.37
C ARG A 86 -10.47 -3.45 10.29
N PRO A 87 -9.87 -3.08 11.44
CA PRO A 87 -8.61 -2.34 11.44
C PRO A 87 -7.51 -3.13 10.72
N ARG A 88 -6.81 -2.45 9.82
CA ARG A 88 -5.62 -2.97 9.13
C ARG A 88 -4.48 -1.99 9.20
N VAL A 89 -3.28 -2.54 9.33
CA VAL A 89 -2.04 -1.77 9.28
C VAL A 89 -2.02 -0.91 8.02
N LEU A 90 -1.91 0.40 8.22
CA LEU A 90 -1.64 1.35 7.15
C LEU A 90 -0.15 1.65 7.13
N VAL A 91 0.51 1.40 6.00
CA VAL A 91 1.90 1.80 5.80
C VAL A 91 1.95 3.15 5.09
N ARG A 92 2.80 4.03 5.57
CA ARG A 92 3.15 5.31 4.96
C ARG A 92 4.57 5.31 4.44
N ASP A 93 4.84 6.27 3.58
CA ASP A 93 6.19 6.61 3.18
C ASP A 93 6.58 8.06 3.55
N ASP A 94 7.85 8.39 3.38
CA ASP A 94 8.41 9.72 3.64
C ASP A 94 8.13 10.75 2.53
N SER A 95 7.49 10.36 1.43
CA SER A 95 6.95 11.28 0.40
C SER A 95 5.53 11.76 0.70
N GLY A 96 4.91 11.24 1.77
CA GLY A 96 3.54 11.59 2.17
C GLY A 96 2.45 10.74 1.50
N GLY A 97 2.85 9.62 0.89
CA GLY A 97 1.96 8.59 0.35
C GLY A 97 1.63 7.49 1.36
N VAL A 98 0.91 6.48 0.87
CA VAL A 98 0.56 5.24 1.58
C VAL A 98 0.87 4.04 0.69
N LEU A 99 1.19 2.92 1.31
CA LEU A 99 1.40 1.63 0.65
C LEU A 99 0.23 0.70 1.01
N VAL A 100 -0.59 0.34 0.02
CA VAL A 100 -1.77 -0.54 0.20
C VAL A 100 -1.55 -1.93 -0.40
N GLY A 101 -0.66 -2.03 -1.40
CA GLY A 101 -0.27 -3.27 -2.05
C GLY A 101 1.20 -3.58 -1.84
N GLU A 102 2.05 -3.09 -2.74
CA GLU A 102 3.49 -3.30 -2.64
C GLU A 102 4.29 -2.15 -3.24
N ALA A 103 5.53 -2.03 -2.76
CA ALA A 103 6.55 -1.19 -3.36
C ALA A 103 7.64 -2.11 -3.90
N THR A 104 8.08 -1.86 -5.12
CA THR A 104 9.14 -2.64 -5.77
C THR A 104 10.27 -1.74 -6.21
N ILE A 105 11.49 -2.23 -5.99
CA ILE A 105 12.74 -1.60 -6.37
C ILE A 105 13.65 -2.68 -6.92
N GLY A 106 14.31 -2.43 -8.05
CA GLY A 106 15.31 -3.35 -8.55
C GLY A 106 15.72 -3.10 -10.00
N PRO A 107 16.99 -3.37 -10.36
CA PRO A 107 18.12 -3.71 -9.48
C PRO A 107 18.53 -2.56 -8.54
N VAL A 108 19.07 -2.87 -7.36
CA VAL A 108 19.46 -1.86 -6.35
C VAL A 108 20.77 -2.22 -5.65
N THR A 109 21.57 -1.22 -5.31
CA THR A 109 22.76 -1.35 -4.47
C THR A 109 22.71 -0.33 -3.35
N GLY A 110 22.79 -0.78 -2.11
CA GLY A 110 22.66 0.07 -0.94
C GLY A 110 22.63 -0.68 0.38
N GLU A 111 22.07 -0.03 1.39
CA GLU A 111 21.79 -0.59 2.70
C GLU A 111 20.32 -0.37 3.07
N ALA A 112 19.71 -1.36 3.72
CA ALA A 112 18.39 -1.20 4.28
C ALA A 112 18.29 -1.87 5.64
N TYR A 113 17.59 -1.19 6.54
CA TYR A 113 17.32 -1.64 7.90
C TYR A 113 15.81 -1.71 8.08
N CYS A 114 15.31 -2.79 8.67
CA CYS A 114 13.94 -2.95 9.10
C CYS A 114 13.96 -3.02 10.63
N ASP A 115 13.50 -1.96 11.29
CA ASP A 115 13.78 -1.67 12.70
C ASP A 115 15.29 -1.85 13.03
N ASP A 116 15.68 -2.84 13.83
CA ASP A 116 17.07 -3.14 14.21
C ASP A 116 17.75 -4.18 13.29
N THR A 117 17.02 -4.75 12.34
CA THR A 117 17.45 -5.87 11.52
C THR A 117 17.93 -5.39 10.13
N VAL A 118 19.11 -5.85 9.71
CA VAL A 118 19.65 -5.54 8.37
C VAL A 118 18.89 -6.32 7.29
N ALA A 119 18.09 -5.63 6.48
CA ALA A 119 17.37 -6.21 5.34
C ALA A 119 18.26 -6.33 4.08
N LEU A 120 19.06 -5.30 3.81
CA LEU A 120 19.96 -5.21 2.66
C LEU A 120 21.32 -4.65 3.07
N ARG A 121 22.39 -5.26 2.56
CA ARG A 121 23.73 -4.66 2.48
C ARG A 121 24.37 -5.12 1.17
N GLY A 122 24.75 -4.17 0.32
CA GLY A 122 25.27 -4.41 -1.03
C GLY A 122 24.18 -4.47 -2.09
N SER A 123 24.35 -5.35 -3.09
CA SER A 123 23.47 -5.41 -4.25
C SER A 123 22.35 -6.45 -4.14
N ALA A 124 21.16 -6.10 -4.64
CA ALA A 124 20.01 -6.96 -4.80
C ALA A 124 19.39 -6.82 -6.20
N ARG A 125 18.84 -7.92 -6.72
CA ARG A 125 18.06 -7.93 -7.96
C ARG A 125 16.69 -7.33 -7.77
N SER A 126 16.10 -7.55 -6.60
CA SER A 126 14.77 -7.08 -6.24
C SER A 126 14.70 -6.83 -4.74
N PHE A 127 14.04 -5.73 -4.37
CA PHE A 127 13.71 -5.32 -3.03
C PHE A 127 12.23 -4.95 -3.05
N VAL A 128 11.41 -5.70 -2.32
CA VAL A 128 9.96 -5.56 -2.29
C VAL A 128 9.52 -5.28 -0.87
N VAL A 129 8.68 -4.28 -0.69
CA VAL A 129 8.05 -3.94 0.60
C VAL A 129 6.55 -4.11 0.47
N ARG A 130 5.92 -4.72 1.48
CA ARG A 130 4.47 -4.84 1.61
C ARG A 130 4.03 -4.40 3.00
N PRO A 131 2.77 -3.96 3.19
CA PRO A 131 2.17 -3.92 4.51
C PRO A 131 2.22 -5.31 5.17
N GLY A 132 2.68 -5.35 6.41
CA GLY A 132 2.77 -6.54 7.26
C GLY A 132 2.15 -6.30 8.62
N GLU A 133 2.01 -7.34 9.44
CA GLU A 133 1.30 -7.27 10.74
C GLU A 133 1.87 -6.22 11.70
N GLN A 134 3.20 -6.07 11.72
CA GLN A 134 3.88 -5.08 12.57
C GLN A 134 3.98 -3.70 11.91
N GLY A 135 3.84 -3.64 10.59
CA GLY A 135 4.13 -2.47 9.77
C GLY A 135 4.48 -2.88 8.35
N VAL A 136 5.72 -3.28 8.15
CA VAL A 136 6.28 -3.60 6.84
C VAL A 136 6.87 -5.01 6.81
N ASP A 137 6.63 -5.71 5.72
CA ASP A 137 7.30 -6.95 5.34
C ASP A 137 8.20 -6.67 4.14
N VAL A 138 9.49 -6.97 4.28
CA VAL A 138 10.53 -6.68 3.29
C VAL A 138 11.10 -7.98 2.76
N ARG A 139 11.04 -8.16 1.44
CA ARG A 139 11.64 -9.29 0.73
C ARG A 139 12.74 -8.82 -0.20
N VAL A 140 13.95 -9.35 -0.02
CA VAL A 140 15.14 -9.01 -0.80
C VAL A 140 15.66 -10.25 -1.53
N VAL A 141 15.89 -10.15 -2.83
CA VAL A 141 16.43 -11.24 -3.66
C VAL A 141 17.81 -10.85 -4.20
N ARG A 142 18.85 -11.63 -3.88
CA ARG A 142 20.25 -11.36 -4.22
C ARG A 142 20.88 -12.42 -5.14
N GLY A 143 21.86 -12.00 -5.95
CA GLY A 143 22.78 -12.87 -6.69
C GLY A 143 22.16 -13.70 -7.83
N LEU A 144 22.98 -14.53 -8.49
CA LEU A 144 22.52 -15.48 -9.51
C LEU A 144 21.73 -16.65 -8.91
N PHE A 145 22.08 -17.06 -7.68
CA PHE A 145 21.42 -18.17 -6.96
C PHE A 145 20.14 -17.77 -6.22
N ARG A 146 19.60 -16.56 -6.47
CA ARG A 146 18.36 -16.03 -5.88
C ARG A 146 18.26 -16.20 -4.37
N ARG A 147 19.32 -15.89 -3.62
CA ARG A 147 19.26 -15.90 -2.15
C ARG A 147 18.20 -14.91 -1.69
N VAL A 148 17.24 -15.39 -0.90
CA VAL A 148 16.12 -14.60 -0.39
C VAL A 148 16.40 -14.21 1.06
N THR A 149 16.07 -12.97 1.41
CA THR A 149 16.00 -12.49 2.79
C THR A 149 14.61 -11.89 2.98
N GLU A 150 13.92 -12.31 4.04
CA GLU A 150 12.64 -11.74 4.46
C GLU A 150 12.77 -11.24 5.88
N VAL A 151 12.37 -9.99 6.12
CA VAL A 151 12.37 -9.36 7.44
C VAL A 151 11.11 -8.53 7.60
N SER A 152 10.60 -8.45 8.82
CA SER A 152 9.41 -7.68 9.16
C SER A 152 9.71 -6.74 10.32
N GLY A 153 8.99 -5.62 10.39
CA GLY A 153 9.18 -4.62 11.44
C GLY A 153 8.20 -3.47 11.30
N ARG A 154 8.34 -2.45 12.15
CA ARG A 154 7.44 -1.27 12.10
C ARG A 154 7.86 -0.29 11.01
N ALA A 155 9.15 -0.19 10.71
CA ALA A 155 9.65 0.67 9.65
C ALA A 155 10.82 0.03 8.91
N CYS A 156 10.93 0.33 7.62
CA CYS A 156 12.10 0.00 6.81
C CYS A 156 12.64 1.25 6.12
N GLN A 157 13.94 1.48 6.29
CA GLN A 157 14.68 2.57 5.67
C GLN A 157 15.65 1.98 4.65
N LEU A 158 15.59 2.46 3.42
CA LEU A 158 16.53 2.14 2.35
C LEU A 158 17.38 3.37 2.04
N GLY A 159 18.70 3.24 2.10
CA GLY A 159 19.67 4.16 1.50
C GLY A 159 20.39 3.46 0.34
N CYS A 160 20.44 4.06 -0.84
CA CYS A 160 20.95 3.41 -2.05
C CYS A 160 21.49 4.41 -3.09
N HIS A 161 22.15 3.87 -4.11
CA HIS A 161 22.37 4.64 -5.34
C HIS A 161 21.02 4.99 -5.99
N PRO A 162 20.94 6.10 -6.74
CA PRO A 162 19.69 6.54 -7.37
C PRO A 162 18.99 5.39 -8.11
N VAL A 163 17.74 5.13 -7.73
CA VAL A 163 16.92 4.04 -8.27
C VAL A 163 15.47 4.48 -8.41
N ASP A 164 14.76 3.89 -9.37
CA ASP A 164 13.33 4.07 -9.51
C ASP A 164 12.58 3.22 -8.47
N VAL A 165 11.60 3.85 -7.82
CA VAL A 165 10.70 3.20 -6.87
C VAL A 165 9.33 3.12 -7.50
N VAL A 166 8.74 1.93 -7.56
CA VAL A 166 7.35 1.75 -7.99
C VAL A 166 6.52 1.43 -6.77
N GLN A 167 5.53 2.27 -6.46
CA GLN A 167 4.62 2.08 -5.33
C GLN A 167 3.19 1.93 -5.81
N ASN A 168 2.49 0.89 -5.36
CA ASN A 168 1.12 0.60 -5.77
C ASN A 168 0.96 0.61 -7.31
N GLY A 169 1.97 0.09 -8.02
CA GLY A 169 2.01 0.08 -9.48
C GLY A 169 2.43 1.39 -10.16
N VAL A 170 2.72 2.46 -9.42
CA VAL A 170 3.09 3.77 -9.97
C VAL A 170 4.57 4.08 -9.71
N ALA A 171 5.32 4.32 -10.78
CA ALA A 171 6.70 4.81 -10.67
C ALA A 171 6.74 6.22 -10.06
N HIS A 172 7.62 6.41 -9.08
CA HIS A 172 7.95 7.72 -8.57
C HIS A 172 8.55 8.58 -9.70
N PRO A 173 8.21 9.87 -9.82
CA PRO A 173 8.58 10.69 -10.98
C PRO A 173 10.08 10.94 -11.15
N ARG A 174 10.88 10.64 -10.13
CA ARG A 174 12.34 10.82 -10.16
C ARG A 174 13.04 9.68 -9.43
N PRO A 175 14.25 9.28 -9.85
CA PRO A 175 15.08 8.38 -9.07
C PRO A 175 15.34 8.94 -7.66
N VAL A 176 15.44 8.05 -6.69
CA VAL A 176 15.70 8.39 -5.28
C VAL A 176 16.90 7.63 -4.75
N SER A 177 17.64 8.25 -3.83
CA SER A 177 18.75 7.63 -3.10
C SER A 177 18.38 7.20 -1.68
N ARG A 178 17.18 7.56 -1.22
CA ARG A 178 16.64 7.14 0.07
C ARG A 178 15.13 7.01 -0.03
N TRP A 179 14.58 6.00 0.65
CA TRP A 179 13.14 5.85 0.81
C TRP A 179 12.85 5.19 2.15
N THR A 180 11.76 5.60 2.81
CA THR A 180 11.34 5.02 4.09
C THR A 180 9.90 4.57 4.02
N TRP A 181 9.60 3.37 4.51
CA TRP A 181 8.25 2.90 4.79
C TRP A 181 8.08 2.69 6.28
N TYR A 182 6.91 3.03 6.83
CA TYR A 182 6.63 2.87 8.26
C TYR A 182 5.14 2.67 8.53
N ARG A 183 4.82 1.94 9.59
CA ARG A 183 3.47 1.82 10.13
C ARG A 183 2.96 3.19 10.55
N HIS A 184 1.78 3.56 10.07
CA HIS A 184 1.05 4.71 10.56
C HIS A 184 0.52 4.46 11.97
N THR A 185 0.28 5.54 12.71
CA THR A 185 -0.23 5.48 14.09
C THR A 185 -1.68 5.00 14.17
N GLU A 186 -2.44 5.19 13.10
CA GLU A 186 -3.82 4.73 12.96
C GLU A 186 -3.91 3.65 11.88
N ASP A 187 -4.72 2.64 12.16
CA ASP A 187 -5.06 1.60 11.21
C ASP A 187 -6.19 2.08 10.27
N LEU A 188 -6.20 1.56 9.04
CA LEU A 188 -7.29 1.75 8.09
C LEU A 188 -8.43 0.80 8.43
N LEU A 189 -9.68 1.28 8.51
CA LEU A 189 -10.85 0.40 8.50
C LEU A 189 -11.07 -0.16 7.09
N ALA A 190 -10.70 -1.42 6.86
CA ALA A 190 -10.83 -2.08 5.56
C ALA A 190 -11.87 -3.21 5.61
N ILE A 191 -12.65 -3.37 4.55
CA ILE A 191 -13.59 -4.48 4.36
C ILE A 191 -12.90 -5.56 3.52
N THR A 192 -12.67 -6.72 4.13
CA THR A 192 -11.82 -7.79 3.59
C THR A 192 -12.33 -9.17 4.02
N ASP A 193 -11.88 -10.24 3.35
CA ASP A 193 -12.36 -11.61 3.62
C ASP A 193 -11.68 -12.28 4.84
N ARG A 194 -10.57 -11.72 5.36
CA ARG A 194 -9.80 -12.29 6.49
C ARG A 194 -9.31 -11.26 7.48
#